data_AF-A0ABD1IQK4-F1
#
_entry.id   AF-A0ABD1IQK4-F1
#
_cell.length_a   1.000
_cell.length_b   1.000
_cell.length_c   1.000
_cell.angle_alpha   90.00
_cell.angle_beta   90.00
_cell.angle_gamma   90.00
#
_symmetry.space_group_name_H-M   'P 1'
#
loop_
_entity.id
_entity.type
_entity.pdbx_description
1 polymer ?
#
loop_
_entity_poly.entity_id
_entity_poly.type
_entity_poly.pdbx_seq_one_letter_code
_entity_poly.pdbx_strand_id
1 'polypeptide(L)'
;MAVCHSLQTPLLLLFCSSFQLTSSQSEPCEPPWIRSFQLDNCSMLPPDEEKQITSNTMTVLLPILYLVALVVGLPSNLVALWVLLFRTKKQPSTILLINLTTCDLLLLLVLPFRITYHFQGNDWTLGEPLCRLVMALFYGNMYGSMLCLALIAFDRYLALVHPISGMMLRSYRLSVYMSMAVWAVVLAAMMPLLATRQTYLIKNLNITTCHDALPLDTQRSFFLPYFASLFSICFMLPLVVVVFCYSCVLYTLVKAGKRYNHAVRVTVLVMVVCLVCLLPSNVLLISHNSNLLKEGEESSDNLYMPYMLMLALSTFNSCLDPFIFYYVSEDFREKAQHVLCCRKPTKVATSSQKDTSSTSMSSRSKVTLLSTSGQVSTTPGVSYLKADVV
;
A
#
# COMPACT_ATOMS: atom_id res chain seq x y z
N MET A 1 22.47 37.31 -36.95
CA MET A 1 23.42 37.74 -38.00
C MET A 1 24.79 37.96 -37.36
N ALA A 2 25.83 37.42 -37.99
CA ALA A 2 27.26 37.55 -37.70
C ALA A 2 27.79 36.89 -36.41
N VAL A 3 28.25 35.64 -36.53
CA VAL A 3 29.67 35.24 -36.61
C VAL A 3 29.70 33.71 -36.45
N CYS A 4 29.74 32.98 -37.57
CA CYS A 4 30.25 31.61 -37.62
C CYS A 4 30.43 31.20 -39.08
N HIS A 5 31.40 31.83 -39.75
CA HIS A 5 31.97 31.28 -40.98
C HIS A 5 33.27 30.58 -40.59
N SER A 6 33.51 29.42 -41.21
CA SER A 6 34.80 28.69 -41.29
C SER A 6 35.09 27.64 -40.21
N LEU A 7 34.58 26.42 -40.38
CA LEU A 7 35.41 25.20 -40.50
C LEU A 7 34.56 23.99 -40.90
N GLN A 8 35.00 23.31 -41.95
CA GLN A 8 34.29 22.25 -42.66
C GLN A 8 34.65 20.87 -42.04
N THR A 9 33.75 20.25 -41.28
CA THR A 9 33.77 18.79 -41.03
C THR A 9 32.34 18.23 -40.88
N PRO A 10 32.01 17.06 -41.45
CA PRO A 10 30.63 16.55 -41.50
C PRO A 10 30.19 15.76 -40.24
N LEU A 11 30.96 15.76 -39.15
CA LEU A 11 30.68 14.92 -37.96
C LEU A 11 30.01 15.64 -36.77
N LEU A 12 29.79 16.95 -36.83
CA LEU A 12 29.14 17.72 -35.76
C LEU A 12 27.66 18.05 -36.02
N LEU A 13 27.11 17.67 -37.17
CA LEU A 13 25.68 17.87 -37.51
C LEU A 13 24.73 16.85 -36.86
N LEU A 14 25.25 15.82 -36.18
CA LEU A 14 24.41 14.84 -35.46
C LEU A 14 24.16 15.22 -33.99
N PHE A 15 24.87 16.20 -33.43
CA PHE A 15 24.74 16.60 -32.03
C PHE A 15 24.09 17.97 -31.81
N CYS A 16 23.71 18.70 -32.87
CA CYS A 16 23.07 20.01 -32.78
C CYS A 16 21.55 20.01 -33.08
N SER A 17 20.95 18.83 -33.25
CA SER A 17 19.53 18.66 -33.62
C SER A 17 18.58 18.54 -32.43
N SER A 18 19.07 18.62 -31.19
CA SER A 18 18.25 18.35 -29.98
C SER A 18 17.91 19.58 -29.13
N PHE A 19 18.28 20.79 -29.56
CA PHE A 19 17.95 22.02 -28.85
C PHE A 19 17.41 23.09 -29.82
N GLN A 20 16.24 22.81 -30.40
CA GLN A 20 15.36 23.88 -30.87
C GLN A 20 14.48 24.30 -29.71
N LEU A 21 14.84 25.44 -29.11
CA LEU A 21 13.95 26.25 -28.29
C LEU A 21 12.86 26.79 -29.25
N THR A 22 11.74 26.08 -29.37
CA THR A 22 10.59 26.57 -30.13
C THR A 22 10.03 27.78 -29.39
N SER A 23 10.22 28.94 -30.01
CA SER A 23 9.51 30.17 -29.72
C SER A 23 8.00 29.90 -29.70
N SER A 24 7.33 30.44 -28.68
CA SER A 24 5.88 30.55 -28.56
C SER A 24 5.21 31.04 -29.85
N GLN A 25 4.77 30.10 -30.69
CA GLN A 25 3.73 30.32 -31.68
C GLN A 25 2.50 29.52 -31.22
N SER A 26 1.43 30.23 -30.96
CA SER A 26 0.09 29.70 -30.69
C SER A 26 -0.39 28.89 -31.89
N GLU A 27 -0.33 27.57 -31.80
CA GLU A 27 -1.01 26.68 -32.75
C GLU A 27 -2.53 26.90 -32.63
N PRO A 28 -3.28 27.03 -33.75
CA PRO A 28 -4.73 27.12 -33.73
C PRO A 28 -5.33 25.76 -33.36
N CYS A 29 -6.24 25.73 -32.39
CA CYS A 29 -6.99 24.55 -32.03
C CYS A 29 -8.00 24.21 -33.15
N GLU A 30 -7.72 23.18 -33.95
CA GLU A 30 -8.74 22.53 -34.80
C GLU A 30 -9.33 21.31 -34.06
N PRO A 31 -10.66 21.08 -34.14
CA PRO A 31 -11.36 20.13 -33.27
C PRO A 31 -11.24 18.68 -33.78
N PRO A 32 -11.34 17.70 -32.88
CA PRO A 32 -12.66 17.10 -32.68
C PRO A 32 -13.05 16.87 -31.20
N TRP A 33 -14.34 16.69 -31.03
CA TRP A 33 -15.19 16.76 -29.84
C TRP A 33 -15.00 15.63 -28.78
N ILE A 34 -15.47 15.91 -27.53
CA ILE A 34 -15.91 14.99 -26.42
C ILE A 34 -14.77 14.55 -25.49
N ARG A 35 -14.86 14.12 -24.20
CA ARG A 35 -15.65 14.34 -22.93
C ARG A 35 -14.94 13.52 -21.85
N SER A 36 -14.11 14.16 -21.02
CA SER A 36 -13.63 13.59 -19.76
C SER A 36 -12.99 14.65 -18.88
N PHE A 37 -13.74 15.21 -17.94
CA PHE A 37 -13.53 16.58 -17.50
C PHE A 37 -13.27 17.49 -18.71
N GLN A 38 -14.31 17.68 -19.52
CA GLN A 38 -14.20 18.00 -20.94
C GLN A 38 -13.40 19.30 -21.15
N LEU A 39 -12.07 19.22 -21.33
CA LEU A 39 -11.26 20.36 -21.75
C LEU A 39 -11.62 20.71 -23.21
N ASP A 40 -12.80 21.30 -23.42
CA ASP A 40 -13.24 21.80 -24.72
C ASP A 40 -12.44 23.08 -25.05
N ASN A 41 -12.02 23.18 -26.31
CA ASN A 41 -11.45 24.39 -26.89
C ASN A 41 -10.25 24.97 -26.11
N CYS A 42 -9.10 24.29 -26.20
CA CYS A 42 -7.85 24.74 -25.62
C CYS A 42 -7.92 24.91 -24.08
N SER A 43 -8.38 23.90 -23.34
CA SER A 43 -8.26 23.80 -21.88
C SER A 43 -9.33 24.46 -21.00
N MET A 44 -10.58 24.56 -21.45
CA MET A 44 -11.70 25.07 -20.64
C MET A 44 -12.56 23.94 -20.07
N LEU A 45 -12.92 24.03 -18.78
CA LEU A 45 -13.75 23.05 -18.08
C LEU A 45 -15.26 23.41 -18.16
N PRO A 46 -16.18 22.45 -18.35
CA PRO A 46 -17.62 22.65 -18.21
C PRO A 46 -18.02 23.25 -16.86
N PRO A 47 -19.12 24.02 -16.79
CA PRO A 47 -19.55 24.69 -15.57
C PRO A 47 -19.94 23.74 -14.43
N ASP A 48 -20.48 22.55 -14.74
CA ASP A 48 -20.84 21.55 -13.71
C ASP A 48 -19.61 20.87 -13.10
N GLU A 49 -18.54 20.79 -13.88
CA GLU A 49 -17.24 20.26 -13.49
C GLU A 49 -16.40 21.30 -12.73
N GLU A 50 -16.52 22.57 -13.10
CA GLU A 50 -15.91 23.70 -12.40
C GLU A 50 -16.41 23.78 -10.94
N LYS A 51 -17.73 23.66 -10.75
CA LYS A 51 -18.36 23.61 -9.42
C LYS A 51 -17.88 22.43 -8.58
N GLN A 52 -17.47 21.34 -9.22
CA GLN A 52 -16.98 20.15 -8.53
C GLN A 52 -15.57 20.35 -8.01
N ILE A 53 -14.64 20.75 -8.88
CA ILE A 53 -13.25 21.01 -8.47
C ILE A 53 -13.20 22.08 -7.38
N THR A 54 -14.06 23.10 -7.45
CA THR A 54 -14.12 24.16 -6.43
C THR A 54 -14.95 23.82 -5.20
N SER A 55 -15.61 22.65 -5.15
CA SER A 55 -16.50 22.28 -4.06
C SER A 55 -15.77 22.13 -2.72
N ASN A 56 -16.48 22.42 -1.62
CA ASN A 56 -15.97 22.22 -0.26
C ASN A 56 -15.57 20.76 0.02
N THR A 57 -16.18 19.80 -0.69
CA THR A 57 -15.79 18.39 -0.60
C THR A 57 -14.33 18.20 -1.02
N MET A 58 -13.92 18.82 -2.13
CA MET A 58 -12.55 18.72 -2.66
C MET A 58 -11.57 19.60 -1.87
N THR A 59 -11.95 20.83 -1.55
CA THR A 59 -11.02 21.83 -1.00
C THR A 59 -10.95 21.86 0.52
N VAL A 60 -11.91 21.24 1.22
CA VAL A 60 -11.97 21.22 2.69
C VAL A 60 -12.02 19.80 3.24
N LEU A 61 -13.01 19.00 2.84
CA LEU A 61 -13.19 17.66 3.42
C LEU A 61 -12.03 16.72 3.07
N LEU A 62 -11.63 16.66 1.81
CA LEU A 62 -10.54 15.82 1.33
C LEU A 62 -9.19 16.09 2.05
N PRO A 63 -8.69 17.34 2.11
CA PRO A 63 -7.46 17.63 2.82
C PRO A 63 -7.57 17.39 4.34
N ILE A 64 -8.75 17.57 4.95
CA ILE A 64 -8.96 17.20 6.36
C ILE A 64 -8.80 15.68 6.55
N LEU A 65 -9.38 14.86 5.67
CA LEU A 65 -9.22 13.40 5.73
C LEU A 65 -7.74 12.99 5.60
N TYR A 66 -7.01 13.57 4.64
CA TYR A 66 -5.57 13.33 4.51
C TYR A 66 -4.77 13.83 5.71
N LEU A 67 -5.15 14.96 6.32
CA LEU A 67 -4.50 15.47 7.52
C LEU A 67 -4.70 14.53 8.71
N VAL A 68 -5.90 14.00 8.90
CA VAL A 68 -6.16 12.99 9.93
C VAL A 68 -5.32 11.73 9.67
N ALA A 69 -5.28 11.25 8.43
CA ALA A 69 -4.44 10.11 8.05
C ALA A 69 -2.95 10.37 8.33
N LEU A 70 -2.45 11.58 8.05
CA LEU A 70 -1.08 11.98 8.35
C LEU A 70 -0.78 11.98 9.86
N VAL A 71 -1.62 12.65 10.65
CA VAL A 71 -1.42 12.83 12.10
C VAL A 71 -1.51 11.49 12.84
N VAL A 72 -2.38 10.58 12.41
CA VAL A 72 -2.52 9.26 13.03
C VAL A 72 -1.52 8.25 12.46
N GLY A 73 -1.39 8.22 11.15
CA GLY A 73 -0.61 7.22 10.42
C GLY A 73 0.90 7.40 10.58
N LEU A 74 1.41 8.64 10.53
CA LEU A 74 2.86 8.87 10.56
C LEU A 74 3.50 8.45 11.90
N PRO A 75 3.01 8.88 13.07
CA PRO A 75 3.59 8.45 14.35
C PRO A 75 3.44 6.94 14.57
N SER A 76 2.28 6.37 14.23
CA SER A 76 2.01 4.95 14.45
C SER A 76 2.88 4.04 13.57
N ASN A 77 3.05 4.37 12.29
CA ASN A 77 3.92 3.62 11.39
C ASN A 77 5.41 3.79 11.71
N LEU A 78 5.86 4.97 12.17
CA LEU A 78 7.23 5.16 12.64
C LEU A 78 7.55 4.30 13.86
N VAL A 79 6.64 4.26 14.85
CA VAL A 79 6.78 3.39 16.02
C VAL A 79 6.76 1.92 15.60
N ALA A 80 5.88 1.54 14.68
CA ALA A 80 5.80 0.16 14.18
C ALA A 80 7.09 -0.26 13.48
N LEU A 81 7.61 0.55 12.56
CA LEU A 81 8.87 0.29 11.87
C LEU A 81 10.03 0.16 12.87
N TRP A 82 10.11 1.06 13.87
CA TRP A 82 11.13 0.98 14.91
C TRP A 82 11.07 -0.34 15.69
N VAL A 83 9.88 -0.77 16.12
CA VAL A 83 9.70 -2.03 16.85
C VAL A 83 10.02 -3.24 15.97
N LEU A 84 9.64 -3.22 14.70
CA LEU A 84 9.93 -4.29 13.74
C LEU A 84 11.43 -4.42 13.46
N LEU A 85 12.15 -3.30 13.32
CA LEU A 85 13.58 -3.29 13.03
C LEU A 85 14.45 -3.66 14.24
N PHE A 86 14.15 -3.11 15.42
CA PHE A 86 15.07 -3.18 16.57
C PHE A 86 14.62 -4.10 17.69
N ARG A 87 13.32 -4.43 17.77
CA ARG A 87 12.75 -5.15 18.92
C ARG A 87 12.09 -6.48 18.54
N THR A 88 12.02 -6.81 17.26
CA THR A 88 11.38 -8.04 16.77
C THR A 88 12.44 -9.00 16.23
N LYS A 89 12.26 -10.30 16.48
CA LYS A 89 13.18 -11.33 15.93
C LYS A 89 13.06 -11.32 14.41
N LYS A 90 14.19 -11.42 13.72
CA LYS A 90 14.21 -11.47 12.25
C LYS A 90 13.56 -12.77 11.77
N GLN A 91 12.29 -12.69 11.43
CA GLN A 91 11.52 -13.76 10.81
C GLN A 91 11.04 -13.33 9.41
N PRO A 92 10.81 -14.29 8.51
CA PRO A 92 10.11 -14.11 7.23
C PRO A 92 8.94 -13.12 7.26
N SER A 93 8.03 -13.32 8.22
CA SER A 93 6.85 -12.47 8.44
C SER A 93 7.21 -11.03 8.84
N THR A 94 8.30 -10.84 9.60
CA THR A 94 8.78 -9.50 9.99
C THR A 94 9.26 -8.70 8.78
N ILE A 95 9.88 -9.34 7.78
CA ILE A 95 10.31 -8.65 6.54
C ILE A 95 9.08 -8.15 5.78
N LEU A 96 8.05 -8.98 5.62
CA LEU A 96 6.82 -8.59 4.92
C LEU A 96 6.12 -7.43 5.61
N LEU A 97 6.08 -7.44 6.95
CA LEU A 97 5.57 -6.34 7.76
C LEU A 97 6.38 -5.06 7.58
N ILE A 98 7.72 -5.15 7.53
CA ILE A 98 8.58 -3.99 7.28
C ILE A 98 8.29 -3.38 5.90
N ASN A 99 8.12 -4.19 4.84
CA ASN A 99 7.77 -3.65 3.52
C ASN A 99 6.43 -2.93 3.54
N LEU A 100 5.40 -3.51 4.16
CA LEU A 100 4.09 -2.87 4.29
C LEU A 100 4.21 -1.51 5.01
N THR A 101 4.84 -1.49 6.18
CA THR A 101 5.07 -0.21 6.91
C THR A 101 5.92 0.78 6.13
N THR A 102 6.78 0.32 5.23
CA THR A 102 7.60 1.19 4.37
C THR A 102 6.73 1.82 3.28
N CYS A 103 5.85 1.05 2.62
CA CYS A 103 4.86 1.58 1.69
C CYS A 103 4.00 2.66 2.37
N ASP A 104 3.48 2.35 3.56
CA ASP A 104 2.62 3.26 4.33
C ASP A 104 3.34 4.57 4.67
N LEU A 105 4.61 4.50 5.11
CA LEU A 105 5.41 5.69 5.37
C LEU A 105 5.66 6.51 4.10
N LEU A 106 5.92 5.88 2.95
CA LEU A 106 6.08 6.60 1.69
C LEU A 106 4.82 7.36 1.29
N LEU A 107 3.62 6.77 1.47
CA LEU A 107 2.36 7.48 1.29
C LEU A 107 2.26 8.68 2.23
N LEU A 108 2.47 8.44 3.53
CA LEU A 108 2.31 9.47 4.56
C LEU A 108 3.27 10.64 4.35
N LEU A 109 4.47 10.40 3.83
CA LEU A 109 5.43 11.46 3.46
C LEU A 109 4.97 12.32 2.29
N VAL A 110 4.13 11.80 1.38
CA VAL A 110 3.62 12.58 0.23
C VAL A 110 2.26 13.23 0.48
N LEU A 111 1.52 12.81 1.50
CA LEU A 111 0.24 13.43 1.87
C LEU A 111 0.30 14.95 2.11
N PRO A 112 1.35 15.55 2.72
CA PRO A 112 1.44 17.00 2.89
C PRO A 112 1.32 17.78 1.57
N PHE A 113 1.85 17.24 0.48
CA PHE A 113 1.75 17.88 -0.84
C PHE A 113 0.32 17.83 -1.39
N ARG A 114 -0.37 16.69 -1.21
CA ARG A 114 -1.80 16.54 -1.56
C ARG A 114 -2.69 17.46 -0.71
N ILE A 115 -2.42 17.56 0.59
CA ILE A 115 -3.14 18.44 1.51
C ILE A 115 -3.00 19.90 1.06
N THR A 116 -1.78 20.34 0.78
CA THR A 116 -1.50 21.71 0.32
C THR A 116 -2.20 22.01 -1.00
N TYR A 117 -2.13 21.07 -1.95
CA TYR A 117 -2.82 21.16 -3.24
C TYR A 117 -4.32 21.41 -3.10
N HIS A 118 -5.02 20.59 -2.29
CA HIS A 118 -6.46 20.73 -2.12
C HIS A 118 -6.84 22.02 -1.37
N PHE A 119 -6.06 22.43 -0.35
CA PHE A 119 -6.30 23.71 0.33
C PHE A 119 -6.01 24.93 -0.53
N GLN A 120 -5.14 24.82 -1.54
CA GLN A 120 -4.88 25.88 -2.54
C GLN A 120 -5.95 25.93 -3.65
N GLY A 121 -7.09 25.28 -3.46
CA GLY A 121 -8.16 25.27 -4.46
C GLY A 121 -7.84 24.37 -5.65
N ASN A 122 -7.10 23.28 -5.42
CA ASN A 122 -6.66 22.34 -6.45
C ASN A 122 -5.71 22.96 -7.48
N ASP A 123 -4.91 23.94 -7.03
CA ASP A 123 -3.82 24.53 -7.81
C ASP A 123 -2.45 23.95 -7.37
N TRP A 124 -1.74 23.36 -8.32
CA TRP A 124 -0.46 22.69 -8.14
C TRP A 124 0.69 23.61 -8.54
N THR A 125 1.35 24.18 -7.53
CA THR A 125 2.43 25.17 -7.71
C THR A 125 3.84 24.60 -7.58
N LEU A 126 3.98 23.33 -7.20
CA LEU A 126 5.27 22.70 -6.86
C LEU A 126 6.00 22.07 -8.05
N GLY A 127 5.49 22.28 -9.26
CA GLY A 127 6.09 21.83 -10.51
C GLY A 127 5.78 20.38 -10.87
N GLU A 128 5.91 20.11 -12.17
CA GLU A 128 5.57 18.83 -12.80
C GLU A 128 6.33 17.60 -12.22
N PRO A 129 7.66 17.64 -11.97
CA PRO A 129 8.38 16.47 -11.47
C PRO A 129 7.87 15.99 -10.10
N LEU A 130 7.50 16.92 -9.22
CA LEU A 130 6.97 16.57 -7.91
C LEU A 130 5.55 16.01 -8.01
N CYS A 131 4.71 16.52 -8.92
CA CYS A 131 3.39 15.94 -9.16
C CYS A 131 3.53 14.46 -9.57
N ARG A 132 4.42 14.16 -10.52
CA ARG A 132 4.70 12.76 -10.94
C ARG A 132 5.12 11.88 -9.78
N LEU A 133 6.05 12.35 -8.95
CA LEU A 133 6.54 11.60 -7.80
C LEU A 133 5.42 11.35 -6.77
N VAL A 134 4.64 12.38 -6.45
CA VAL A 134 3.54 12.29 -5.49
C VAL A 134 2.49 11.29 -5.97
N MET A 135 2.09 11.35 -7.25
CA MET A 135 1.11 10.42 -7.80
C MET A 135 1.65 8.99 -7.86
N ALA A 136 2.92 8.82 -8.25
CA ALA A 136 3.57 7.51 -8.27
C ALA A 136 3.68 6.88 -6.88
N LEU A 137 4.02 7.66 -5.84
CA LEU A 137 4.07 7.16 -4.46
C LEU A 137 2.67 6.90 -3.89
N PHE A 138 1.68 7.73 -4.24
CA PHE A 138 0.30 7.58 -3.79
C PHE A 138 -0.34 6.28 -4.33
N TYR A 139 -0.32 6.09 -5.65
CA TYR A 139 -0.79 4.85 -6.26
C TYR A 139 0.14 3.67 -5.98
N GLY A 140 1.45 3.92 -5.88
CA GLY A 140 2.45 2.91 -5.52
C GLY A 140 2.19 2.30 -4.16
N ASN A 141 1.77 3.10 -3.17
CA ASN A 141 1.29 2.58 -1.89
C ASN A 141 0.04 1.71 -2.05
N MET A 142 -0.97 2.17 -2.79
CA MET A 142 -2.22 1.41 -2.95
C MET A 142 -1.98 -0.01 -3.49
N TYR A 143 -1.17 -0.14 -4.55
CA TYR A 143 -0.85 -1.44 -5.15
C TYR A 143 0.23 -2.20 -4.38
N GLY A 144 1.23 -1.49 -3.85
CA GLY A 144 2.31 -2.08 -3.05
C GLY A 144 1.79 -2.69 -1.75
N SER A 145 0.94 -1.98 -1.01
CA SER A 145 0.31 -2.47 0.22
C SER A 145 -0.60 -3.67 -0.07
N MET A 146 -1.35 -3.69 -1.19
CA MET A 146 -2.12 -4.89 -1.57
C MET A 146 -1.25 -6.12 -1.87
N LEU A 147 -0.15 -5.94 -2.60
CA LEU A 147 0.81 -7.02 -2.84
C LEU A 147 1.45 -7.51 -1.53
N CYS A 148 1.82 -6.60 -0.63
CA CYS A 148 2.33 -6.94 0.70
C CYS A 148 1.28 -7.70 1.53
N LEU A 149 0.03 -7.24 1.56
CA LEU A 149 -1.07 -7.91 2.26
C LEU A 149 -1.31 -9.32 1.72
N ALA A 150 -1.23 -9.54 0.40
CA ALA A 150 -1.33 -10.86 -0.20
C ALA A 150 -0.20 -11.79 0.25
N LEU A 151 1.05 -11.30 0.29
CA LEU A 151 2.17 -12.09 0.80
C LEU A 151 2.04 -12.40 2.30
N ILE A 152 1.55 -11.45 3.10
CA ILE A 152 1.30 -11.65 4.53
C ILE A 152 0.20 -12.70 4.73
N ALA A 153 -0.90 -12.62 3.96
CA ALA A 153 -1.98 -13.60 4.00
C ALA A 153 -1.48 -15.00 3.61
N PHE A 154 -0.64 -15.09 2.58
CA PHE A 154 -0.03 -16.33 2.14
C PHE A 154 0.95 -16.92 3.16
N ASP A 155 1.80 -16.11 3.79
CA ASP A 155 2.69 -16.54 4.89
C ASP A 155 1.87 -17.12 6.06
N ARG A 156 0.78 -16.45 6.43
CA ARG A 156 -0.13 -16.92 7.50
C ARG A 156 -0.83 -18.23 7.13
N TYR A 157 -1.27 -18.37 5.88
CA TYR A 157 -1.85 -19.60 5.37
C TYR A 157 -0.87 -20.77 5.46
N LEU A 158 0.36 -20.60 4.98
CA LEU A 158 1.39 -21.63 5.07
C LEU A 158 1.70 -22.01 6.52
N ALA A 159 1.79 -21.03 7.42
CA ALA A 159 2.13 -21.25 8.82
C ALA A 159 1.03 -22.03 9.59
N LEU A 160 -0.24 -21.86 9.25
CA LEU A 160 -1.37 -22.41 10.01
C LEU A 160 -2.02 -23.64 9.35
N VAL A 161 -2.06 -23.68 8.02
CA VAL A 161 -2.76 -24.75 7.27
C VAL A 161 -1.79 -25.84 6.81
N HIS A 162 -0.55 -25.48 6.44
CA HIS A 162 0.45 -26.41 5.90
C HIS A 162 1.79 -26.33 6.64
N PRO A 163 1.85 -26.66 7.95
CA PRO A 163 3.02 -26.38 8.79
C PRO A 163 4.32 -27.09 8.33
N ILE A 164 4.22 -28.26 7.71
CA ILE A 164 5.39 -29.05 7.26
C ILE A 164 5.92 -28.53 5.91
N SER A 165 5.05 -28.37 4.91
CA SER A 165 5.44 -27.80 3.60
C SER A 165 5.79 -26.32 3.69
N GLY A 166 5.15 -25.59 4.58
CA GLY A 166 5.38 -24.17 4.85
C GLY A 166 6.75 -23.88 5.46
N MET A 167 7.41 -24.85 6.09
CA MET A 167 8.72 -24.65 6.71
C MET A 167 9.82 -24.34 5.69
N MET A 168 9.75 -24.93 4.49
CA MET A 168 10.71 -24.67 3.40
C MET A 168 10.41 -23.34 2.67
N LEU A 169 9.13 -23.05 2.46
CA LEU A 169 8.66 -21.80 1.82
C LEU A 169 8.82 -20.58 2.74
N ARG A 170 8.76 -20.76 4.06
CA ARG A 170 8.98 -19.70 5.05
C ARG A 170 10.46 -19.51 5.38
N SER A 171 11.32 -19.57 4.37
CA SER A 171 12.75 -19.25 4.50
C SER A 171 12.96 -17.74 4.48
N TYR A 172 13.87 -17.24 5.32
CA TYR A 172 14.27 -15.83 5.32
C TYR A 172 14.68 -15.35 3.92
N ARG A 173 15.43 -16.18 3.19
CA ARG A 173 15.89 -15.85 1.83
C ARG A 173 14.71 -15.68 0.88
N LEU A 174 13.73 -16.58 0.93
CA LEU A 174 12.55 -16.49 0.07
C LEU A 174 11.76 -15.22 0.36
N SER A 175 11.55 -14.85 1.63
CA SER A 175 10.87 -13.60 1.97
C SER A 175 11.59 -12.37 1.44
N VAL A 176 12.93 -12.35 1.47
CA VAL A 176 13.71 -11.25 0.84
C VAL A 176 13.52 -11.23 -0.67
N TYR A 177 13.56 -12.38 -1.36
CA TYR A 177 13.30 -12.45 -2.80
C TYR A 177 11.89 -11.98 -3.17
N MET A 178 10.86 -12.43 -2.44
CA MET A 178 9.47 -11.99 -2.66
C MET A 178 9.32 -10.49 -2.39
N SER A 179 10.02 -9.94 -1.40
CA SER A 179 10.03 -8.50 -1.12
C SER A 179 10.64 -7.70 -2.27
N MET A 180 11.80 -8.13 -2.79
CA MET A 180 12.43 -7.48 -3.94
C MET A 180 11.53 -7.56 -5.19
N ALA A 181 10.85 -8.69 -5.38
CA ALA A 181 9.89 -8.85 -6.48
C ALA A 181 8.72 -7.87 -6.35
N VAL A 182 8.15 -7.68 -5.16
CA VAL A 182 7.09 -6.68 -4.92
C VAL A 182 7.56 -5.29 -5.28
N TRP A 183 8.74 -4.86 -4.81
CA TRP A 183 9.27 -3.54 -5.13
C TRP A 183 9.55 -3.37 -6.63
N ALA A 184 10.08 -4.40 -7.29
CA ALA A 184 10.29 -4.38 -8.74
C ALA A 184 8.97 -4.23 -9.51
N VAL A 185 7.93 -4.96 -9.10
CA VAL A 185 6.58 -4.87 -9.69
C VAL A 185 5.97 -3.49 -9.44
N VAL A 186 6.06 -2.95 -8.23
CA VAL A 186 5.53 -1.61 -7.90
C VAL A 186 6.26 -0.54 -8.70
N LEU A 187 7.59 -0.58 -8.77
CA LEU A 187 8.36 0.37 -9.57
C LEU A 187 7.96 0.30 -11.04
N ALA A 188 7.94 -0.90 -11.63
CA ALA A 188 7.52 -1.10 -13.02
C ALA A 188 6.09 -0.61 -13.28
N ALA A 189 5.17 -0.89 -12.36
CA ALA A 189 3.79 -0.46 -12.42
C ALA A 189 3.66 1.08 -12.36
N MET A 190 4.51 1.76 -11.58
CA MET A 190 4.48 3.22 -11.41
C MET A 190 5.31 3.98 -12.46
N MET A 191 6.17 3.29 -13.23
CA MET A 191 6.98 3.92 -14.29
C MET A 191 6.16 4.77 -15.27
N PRO A 192 4.98 4.35 -15.76
CA PRO A 192 4.13 5.19 -16.60
C PRO A 192 3.75 6.53 -15.97
N LEU A 193 3.39 6.55 -14.68
CA LEU A 193 3.05 7.80 -13.96
C LEU A 193 4.27 8.70 -13.77
N LEU A 194 5.47 8.12 -13.62
CA LEU A 194 6.73 8.86 -13.52
C LEU A 194 7.22 9.42 -14.87
N ALA A 195 6.90 8.74 -15.98
CA ALA A 195 7.36 9.11 -17.31
C ALA A 195 6.41 10.09 -18.02
N THR A 196 5.10 9.98 -17.76
CA THR A 196 4.07 10.77 -18.45
C THR A 196 3.74 12.07 -17.74
N ARG A 197 3.23 13.03 -18.50
CA ARG A 197 2.82 14.33 -17.95
C ARG A 197 1.62 14.18 -17.03
N GLN A 198 1.64 14.81 -15.86
CA GLN A 198 0.57 14.73 -14.86
C GLN A 198 -0.07 16.09 -14.54
N THR A 199 0.58 17.21 -14.85
CA THR A 199 0.01 18.55 -14.65
C THR A 199 -0.62 19.14 -15.91
N TYR A 200 -1.83 19.67 -15.75
CA TYR A 200 -2.59 20.31 -16.82
C TYR A 200 -3.23 21.61 -16.32
N LEU A 201 -3.04 22.69 -17.10
CA LEU A 201 -3.60 24.01 -16.82
C LEU A 201 -5.07 24.04 -17.26
N ILE A 202 -5.95 24.49 -16.37
CA ILE A 202 -7.36 24.78 -16.64
C ILE A 202 -7.49 26.30 -16.82
N LYS A 203 -7.79 26.75 -18.05
CA LYS A 203 -7.73 28.18 -18.40
C LYS A 203 -8.83 29.03 -17.78
N ASN A 204 -10.06 28.51 -17.66
CA ASN A 204 -11.18 29.25 -17.07
C ASN A 204 -10.98 29.53 -15.57
N LEU A 205 -10.32 28.62 -14.86
CA LEU A 205 -9.99 28.77 -13.44
C LEU A 205 -8.60 29.36 -13.20
N ASN A 206 -7.74 29.37 -14.23
CA ASN A 206 -6.32 29.72 -14.13
C ASN A 206 -5.57 28.91 -13.04
N ILE A 207 -5.90 27.62 -12.91
CA ILE A 207 -5.27 26.69 -11.96
C ILE A 207 -4.58 25.55 -12.70
N THR A 208 -3.49 25.04 -12.14
CA THR A 208 -2.80 23.85 -12.64
C THR A 208 -3.20 22.64 -11.82
N THR A 209 -3.94 21.70 -12.39
CA THR A 209 -4.28 20.45 -11.69
C THR A 209 -3.12 19.46 -11.71
N CYS A 210 -3.05 18.58 -10.71
CA CYS A 210 -2.13 17.46 -10.67
C CYS A 210 -2.94 16.16 -10.72
N HIS A 211 -2.97 15.50 -11.88
CA HIS A 211 -3.68 14.24 -12.15
C HIS A 211 -5.21 14.27 -12.06
N ASP A 212 -5.83 15.40 -11.71
CA ASP A 212 -7.28 15.49 -11.56
C ASP A 212 -8.02 15.81 -12.87
N ALA A 213 -7.40 16.54 -13.80
CA ALA A 213 -7.97 16.82 -15.13
C ALA A 213 -7.00 16.37 -16.23
N LEU A 214 -7.37 15.35 -17.00
CA LEU A 214 -6.56 14.78 -18.08
C LEU A 214 -7.24 14.97 -19.45
N PRO A 215 -6.46 15.17 -20.53
CA PRO A 215 -7.02 15.20 -21.89
C PRO A 215 -7.69 13.87 -22.25
N LEU A 216 -8.88 13.91 -22.87
CA LEU A 216 -9.65 12.72 -23.22
C LEU A 216 -8.85 11.71 -24.02
N ASP A 217 -8.20 12.16 -25.10
CA ASP A 217 -7.50 11.23 -25.99
C ASP A 217 -6.42 10.46 -25.25
N THR A 218 -5.71 11.11 -24.33
CA THR A 218 -4.71 10.47 -23.48
C THR A 218 -5.39 9.56 -22.44
N GLN A 219 -6.53 9.98 -21.89
CA GLN A 219 -7.28 9.17 -20.94
C GLN A 219 -7.79 7.86 -21.56
N ARG A 220 -8.39 7.93 -22.75
CA ARG A 220 -8.94 6.78 -23.48
C ARG A 220 -7.85 5.84 -23.99
N SER A 221 -6.83 6.39 -24.64
CA SER A 221 -5.80 5.59 -25.32
C SER A 221 -4.78 4.99 -24.36
N PHE A 222 -4.51 5.66 -23.24
CA PHE A 222 -3.41 5.30 -22.35
C PHE A 222 -3.84 5.03 -20.90
N PHE A 223 -4.47 6.00 -20.22
CA PHE A 223 -4.72 5.86 -18.77
C PHE A 223 -5.79 4.83 -18.42
N LEU A 224 -6.88 4.72 -19.20
CA LEU A 224 -7.90 3.70 -18.98
C LEU A 224 -7.32 2.26 -19.05
N PRO A 225 -6.68 1.83 -20.16
CA PRO A 225 -6.11 0.48 -20.23
C PRO A 225 -5.00 0.28 -19.19
N TYR A 226 -4.22 1.32 -18.90
CA TYR A 226 -3.21 1.29 -17.84
C TYR A 226 -3.82 1.02 -16.45
N PHE A 227 -4.78 1.83 -15.99
CA PHE A 227 -5.43 1.63 -14.69
C PHE A 227 -6.25 0.33 -14.64
N ALA A 228 -6.88 -0.08 -15.75
CA ALA A 228 -7.54 -1.37 -15.84
C ALA A 228 -6.56 -2.54 -15.68
N SER A 229 -5.34 -2.43 -16.23
CA SER A 229 -4.29 -3.44 -16.04
C SER A 229 -3.82 -3.50 -14.58
N LEU A 230 -3.62 -2.35 -13.93
CA LEU A 230 -3.25 -2.27 -12.52
C LEU A 230 -4.34 -2.85 -11.62
N PHE A 231 -5.60 -2.49 -11.89
CA PHE A 231 -6.75 -3.05 -11.18
C PHE A 231 -6.80 -4.58 -11.31
N SER A 232 -6.56 -5.12 -12.49
CA SER A 232 -6.63 -6.57 -12.72
C SER A 232 -5.47 -7.31 -12.07
N ILE A 233 -4.24 -6.85 -12.31
CA ILE A 233 -3.01 -7.57 -11.94
C ILE A 233 -2.56 -7.24 -10.51
N CYS A 234 -2.59 -5.97 -10.14
CA CYS A 234 -2.03 -5.48 -8.88
C CYS A 234 -3.08 -5.34 -7.77
N PHE A 235 -4.37 -5.46 -8.08
CA PHE A 235 -5.45 -5.38 -7.10
C PHE A 235 -6.29 -6.67 -7.04
N MET A 236 -6.96 -7.07 -8.13
CA MET A 236 -7.88 -8.21 -8.15
C MET A 236 -7.19 -9.55 -7.89
N LEU A 237 -6.07 -9.81 -8.57
CA LEU A 237 -5.30 -11.04 -8.34
C LEU A 237 -4.80 -11.15 -6.87
N PRO A 238 -4.15 -10.12 -6.29
CA PRO A 238 -3.81 -10.11 -4.86
C PRO A 238 -5.01 -10.24 -3.94
N LEU A 239 -6.15 -9.58 -4.26
CA LEU A 239 -7.36 -9.65 -3.46
C LEU A 239 -7.91 -11.08 -3.38
N VAL A 240 -7.96 -11.80 -4.50
CA VAL A 240 -8.37 -13.21 -4.52
C VAL A 240 -7.46 -14.05 -3.63
N VAL A 241 -6.14 -13.84 -3.68
CA VAL A 241 -5.18 -14.52 -2.81
C VAL A 241 -5.44 -14.21 -1.34
N VAL A 242 -5.65 -12.94 -0.98
CA VAL A 242 -5.96 -12.50 0.39
C VAL A 242 -7.22 -13.18 0.91
N VAL A 243 -8.32 -13.09 0.17
CA VAL A 243 -9.62 -13.64 0.56
C VAL A 243 -9.54 -15.15 0.72
N PHE A 244 -8.92 -15.86 -0.23
CA PHE A 244 -8.73 -17.31 -0.14
C PHE A 244 -7.89 -17.69 1.08
N CYS A 245 -6.72 -17.09 1.25
CA CYS A 245 -5.80 -17.41 2.34
C CYS A 245 -6.43 -17.14 3.71
N TYR A 246 -7.05 -15.97 3.90
CA TYR A 246 -7.70 -15.63 5.17
C TYR A 246 -8.95 -16.47 5.44
N SER A 247 -9.69 -16.90 4.43
CA SER A 247 -10.80 -17.84 4.61
C SER A 247 -10.32 -19.19 5.14
N CYS A 248 -9.25 -19.75 4.57
CA CYS A 248 -8.64 -20.99 5.05
C CYS A 248 -8.06 -20.85 6.46
N VAL A 249 -7.37 -19.75 6.74
CA VAL A 249 -6.84 -19.43 8.07
C VAL A 249 -7.98 -19.32 9.08
N LEU A 250 -9.06 -18.62 8.75
CA LEU A 250 -10.22 -18.44 9.61
C LEU A 250 -10.89 -19.78 9.92
N TYR A 251 -11.11 -20.62 8.91
CA TYR A 251 -11.66 -21.96 9.09
C TYR A 251 -10.81 -22.80 10.07
N THR A 252 -9.48 -22.72 9.92
CA THR A 252 -8.54 -23.46 10.77
C THR A 252 -8.56 -22.94 12.21
N LEU A 253 -8.57 -21.61 12.40
CA LEU A 253 -8.60 -20.99 13.72
C LEU A 253 -9.92 -21.26 14.47
N VAL A 254 -11.06 -21.24 13.75
CA VAL A 254 -12.37 -21.56 14.33
C VAL A 254 -12.43 -23.02 14.75
N LYS A 255 -11.93 -23.93 13.90
CA LYS A 255 -11.86 -25.37 14.21
C LYS A 255 -10.94 -25.66 15.41
N ALA A 256 -9.88 -24.88 15.59
CA ALA A 256 -8.95 -25.01 16.71
C ALA A 256 -9.54 -24.55 18.06
N GLY A 257 -10.74 -23.95 18.07
CA GLY A 257 -11.54 -23.66 19.26
C GLY A 257 -11.34 -22.26 19.85
N LYS A 258 -12.07 -21.98 20.94
CA LYS A 258 -12.22 -20.63 21.54
C LYS A 258 -10.91 -19.96 21.98
N ARG A 259 -9.82 -20.72 22.17
CA ARG A 259 -8.49 -20.19 22.52
C ARG A 259 -7.94 -19.22 21.48
N TYR A 260 -8.36 -19.33 20.22
CA TYR A 260 -7.89 -18.49 19.12
C TYR A 260 -8.86 -17.38 18.71
N ASN A 261 -9.90 -17.12 19.52
CA ASN A 261 -10.92 -16.13 19.19
C ASN A 261 -10.34 -14.71 18.99
N HIS A 262 -9.25 -14.40 19.70
CA HIS A 262 -8.51 -13.16 19.50
C HIS A 262 -7.89 -13.07 18.09
N ALA A 263 -7.20 -14.14 17.64
CA ALA A 263 -6.61 -14.21 16.30
C ALA A 263 -7.69 -14.16 15.20
N VAL A 264 -8.84 -14.84 15.43
CA VAL A 264 -10.00 -14.76 14.54
C VAL A 264 -10.48 -13.32 14.37
N ARG A 265 -10.70 -12.59 15.47
CA ARG A 265 -11.16 -11.19 15.43
C ARG A 265 -10.21 -10.30 14.64
N VAL A 266 -8.90 -10.48 14.82
CA VAL A 266 -7.91 -9.74 14.04
C VAL A 266 -8.01 -10.09 12.56
N THR A 267 -7.98 -11.38 12.21
CA THR A 267 -7.99 -11.78 10.80
C THR A 267 -9.23 -11.26 10.09
N VAL A 268 -10.38 -11.29 10.76
CA VAL A 268 -11.62 -10.66 10.25
C VAL A 268 -11.47 -9.15 10.12
N LEU A 269 -10.91 -8.46 11.12
CA LEU A 269 -10.67 -7.02 11.06
C LEU A 269 -9.79 -6.63 9.88
N VAL A 270 -8.66 -7.32 9.66
CA VAL A 270 -7.76 -7.08 8.51
C VAL A 270 -8.49 -7.25 7.19
N MET A 271 -9.26 -8.33 7.07
CA MET A 271 -10.03 -8.62 5.85
C MET A 271 -11.08 -7.54 5.58
N VAL A 272 -11.82 -7.10 6.61
CA VAL A 272 -12.83 -6.04 6.50
C VAL A 272 -12.18 -4.71 6.14
N VAL A 273 -11.08 -4.34 6.79
CA VAL A 273 -10.37 -3.08 6.50
C VAL A 273 -9.87 -3.06 5.06
N CYS A 274 -9.25 -4.15 4.59
CA CYS A 274 -8.81 -4.29 3.21
C CYS A 274 -9.97 -4.13 2.22
N LEU A 275 -11.09 -4.83 2.47
CA LEU A 275 -12.26 -4.75 1.60
C LEU A 275 -12.93 -3.38 1.61
N VAL A 276 -13.08 -2.74 2.77
CA VAL A 276 -13.80 -1.46 2.88
C VAL A 276 -12.93 -0.29 2.43
N CYS A 277 -11.63 -0.31 2.71
CA CYS A 277 -10.74 0.82 2.40
C CYS A 277 -10.22 0.76 0.96
N LEU A 278 -9.95 -0.43 0.41
CA LEU A 278 -9.22 -0.55 -0.86
C LEU A 278 -10.10 -0.93 -2.05
N LEU A 279 -11.17 -1.73 -1.86
CA LEU A 279 -12.02 -2.16 -2.98
C LEU A 279 -12.88 -1.02 -3.55
N PRO A 280 -13.58 -0.18 -2.77
CA PRO A 280 -14.45 0.85 -3.32
C PRO A 280 -13.67 1.88 -4.15
N SER A 281 -12.48 2.29 -3.70
CA SER A 281 -11.66 3.26 -4.43
C SER A 281 -11.21 2.73 -5.79
N ASN A 282 -10.79 1.47 -5.85
CA ASN A 282 -10.36 0.81 -7.08
C ASN A 282 -11.52 0.53 -8.04
N VAL A 283 -12.69 0.12 -7.53
CA VAL A 283 -13.90 -0.07 -8.36
C VAL A 283 -14.40 1.26 -8.90
N LEU A 284 -14.44 2.30 -8.07
CA LEU A 284 -14.87 3.64 -8.50
C LEU A 284 -13.87 4.28 -9.45
N LEU A 285 -12.56 4.01 -9.32
CA LEU A 285 -11.55 4.46 -10.28
C LEU A 285 -11.88 3.95 -11.70
N ILE A 286 -12.12 2.64 -11.86
CA ILE A 286 -12.45 2.06 -13.16
C ILE A 286 -13.84 2.49 -13.63
N SER A 287 -14.81 2.54 -12.72
CA SER A 287 -16.18 2.95 -13.06
C SER A 287 -16.23 4.41 -13.51
N HIS A 288 -15.54 5.30 -12.81
CA HIS A 288 -15.39 6.70 -13.20
C HIS A 288 -14.71 6.82 -14.56
N ASN A 289 -13.54 6.20 -14.73
CA ASN A 289 -12.80 6.28 -16.01
C ASN A 289 -13.57 5.67 -17.19
N SER A 290 -14.42 4.65 -16.97
CA SER A 290 -15.20 4.02 -18.03
C SER A 290 -16.51 4.74 -18.33
N ASN A 291 -17.23 5.25 -17.33
CA ASN A 291 -18.44 6.06 -17.53
C ASN A 291 -18.12 7.36 -18.26
N LEU A 292 -16.96 7.93 -17.97
CA LEU A 292 -16.48 9.11 -18.64
C LEU A 292 -16.31 8.90 -20.17
N LEU A 293 -16.18 7.66 -20.63
CA LEU A 293 -16.13 7.33 -22.06
C LEU A 293 -17.48 6.98 -22.68
N LYS A 294 -18.54 6.81 -21.87
CA LYS A 294 -19.86 6.32 -22.28
C LYS A 294 -20.94 7.41 -22.34
N GLU A 295 -20.63 8.67 -22.06
CA GLU A 295 -21.61 9.78 -22.00
C GLU A 295 -22.29 10.10 -23.34
N GLY A 296 -23.24 9.25 -23.72
CA GLY A 296 -24.19 9.43 -24.82
C GLY A 296 -25.62 9.02 -24.48
N GLU A 297 -25.90 8.51 -23.27
CA GLU A 297 -27.24 8.17 -22.79
C GLU A 297 -27.55 8.93 -21.49
N GLU A 298 -28.72 9.55 -21.46
CA GLU A 298 -29.22 10.45 -20.42
C GLU A 298 -29.37 9.75 -19.05
N SER A 299 -28.38 9.89 -18.18
CA SER A 299 -28.47 9.88 -16.70
C SER A 299 -27.08 9.62 -16.12
N SER A 300 -26.21 10.64 -16.09
CA SER A 300 -24.85 10.49 -15.58
C SER A 300 -24.83 10.57 -14.05
N ASP A 301 -24.71 9.41 -13.40
CA ASP A 301 -24.25 9.36 -12.01
C ASP A 301 -22.83 9.94 -11.94
N ASN A 302 -22.68 11.12 -11.34
CA ASN A 302 -21.39 11.76 -11.16
C ASN A 302 -20.53 10.97 -10.15
N LEU A 303 -19.63 10.12 -10.66
CA LEU A 303 -18.75 9.26 -9.87
C LEU A 303 -17.45 9.93 -9.40
N TYR A 304 -17.13 11.15 -9.84
CA TYR A 304 -15.86 11.80 -9.48
C TYR A 304 -15.75 12.09 -7.97
N MET A 305 -16.80 12.69 -7.41
CA MET A 305 -16.87 13.00 -5.97
C MET A 305 -16.79 11.74 -5.09
N PRO A 306 -17.63 10.69 -5.33
CA PRO A 306 -17.48 9.41 -4.63
C PRO A 306 -16.10 8.78 -4.79
N TYR A 307 -15.52 8.82 -5.99
CA TYR A 307 -14.19 8.29 -6.25
C TYR A 307 -13.14 8.96 -5.37
N MET A 308 -13.09 10.29 -5.35
CA MET A 308 -12.13 11.04 -4.54
C MET A 308 -12.30 10.76 -3.05
N LEU A 309 -13.54 10.70 -2.55
CA LEU A 309 -13.80 10.36 -1.14
C LEU A 309 -13.34 8.95 -0.78
N MET A 310 -13.62 7.96 -1.63
CA MET A 310 -13.15 6.60 -1.40
C MET A 310 -11.63 6.50 -1.55
N LEU A 311 -11.02 7.27 -2.44
CA LEU A 311 -9.57 7.36 -2.57
C LEU A 311 -8.93 7.94 -1.29
N ALA A 312 -9.53 8.98 -0.71
CA ALA A 312 -9.11 9.49 0.59
C ALA A 312 -9.30 8.47 1.71
N LEU A 313 -10.45 7.78 1.74
CA LEU A 313 -10.70 6.70 2.69
C LEU A 313 -9.67 5.56 2.57
N SER A 314 -9.20 5.26 1.36
CA SER A 314 -8.21 4.21 1.14
C SER A 314 -6.88 4.48 1.86
N THR A 315 -6.52 5.75 2.10
CA THR A 315 -5.32 6.12 2.87
C THR A 315 -5.39 5.72 4.35
N PHE A 316 -6.60 5.50 4.88
CA PHE A 316 -6.78 5.01 6.25
C PHE A 316 -6.40 3.54 6.40
N ASN A 317 -6.28 2.77 5.31
CA ASN A 317 -5.74 1.41 5.37
C ASN A 317 -4.36 1.43 6.05
N SER A 318 -3.47 2.31 5.59
CA SER A 318 -2.13 2.52 6.15
C SER A 318 -2.13 3.01 7.59
N CYS A 319 -3.21 3.66 8.04
CA CYS A 319 -3.35 4.10 9.43
C CYS A 319 -3.74 2.96 10.37
N LEU A 320 -4.48 1.96 9.86
CA LEU A 320 -5.05 0.88 10.66
C LEU A 320 -4.05 -0.28 10.86
N ASP A 321 -3.07 -0.43 9.99
CA ASP A 321 -2.08 -1.50 10.02
C ASP A 321 -1.29 -1.59 11.35
N PRO A 322 -0.72 -0.49 11.92
CA PRO A 322 -0.07 -0.53 13.24
C PRO A 322 -0.99 -0.91 14.39
N PHE A 323 -2.27 -0.50 14.36
CA PHE A 323 -3.24 -0.84 15.41
C PHE A 323 -3.62 -2.31 15.36
N ILE A 324 -3.73 -2.87 14.16
CA ILE A 324 -3.89 -4.30 13.95
C ILE A 324 -2.69 -5.04 14.56
N PHE A 325 -1.44 -4.63 14.29
CA PHE A 325 -0.25 -5.27 14.87
C PHE A 325 -0.19 -5.16 16.40
N TYR A 326 -0.55 -3.99 16.93
CA TYR A 326 -0.62 -3.73 18.36
C TYR A 326 -1.67 -4.59 19.06
N TYR A 327 -2.83 -4.76 18.43
CA TYR A 327 -3.90 -5.60 18.98
C TYR A 327 -3.52 -7.08 18.90
N VAL A 328 -2.87 -7.54 17.82
CA VAL A 328 -2.48 -8.94 17.58
C VAL A 328 -1.45 -9.48 18.56
N SER A 329 -0.42 -8.68 18.85
CA SER A 329 0.80 -9.18 19.49
C SER A 329 0.98 -8.52 20.86
N GLU A 330 0.84 -9.32 21.91
CA GLU A 330 1.15 -8.88 23.28
C GLU A 330 2.62 -8.47 23.41
N ASP A 331 3.53 -9.17 22.70
CA ASP A 331 4.95 -8.81 22.60
C ASP A 331 5.15 -7.43 21.96
N PHE A 332 4.41 -7.10 20.89
CA PHE A 332 4.48 -5.79 20.24
C PHE A 332 3.89 -4.71 21.14
N ARG A 333 2.78 -4.99 21.82
CA ARG A 333 2.14 -4.09 22.78
C ARG A 333 3.08 -3.72 23.92
N GLU A 334 3.74 -4.68 24.56
CA GLU A 334 4.69 -4.43 25.64
C GLU A 334 5.88 -3.57 25.17
N LYS A 335 6.41 -3.86 23.98
CA LYS A 335 7.54 -3.12 23.39
C LYS A 335 7.15 -1.70 22.98
N ALA A 336 5.98 -1.53 22.36
CA ALA A 336 5.45 -0.23 21.99
C ALA A 336 5.15 0.62 23.23
N GLN A 337 4.56 0.04 24.28
CA GLN A 337 4.32 0.73 25.56
C GLN A 337 5.63 1.15 26.25
N HIS A 338 6.70 0.36 26.16
CA HIS A 338 8.00 0.76 26.69
C HIS A 338 8.60 1.97 25.93
N VAL A 339 8.36 2.08 24.62
CA VAL A 339 8.81 3.22 23.81
C VAL A 339 7.93 4.45 24.04
N LEU A 340 6.61 4.29 24.06
CA LEU A 340 5.64 5.36 24.20
C LEU A 340 5.52 5.91 25.64
N CYS A 341 5.67 5.05 26.65
CA CYS A 341 5.44 5.41 28.06
C CYS A 341 6.70 5.41 28.93
N CYS A 342 7.91 5.24 28.36
CA CYS A 342 9.19 5.22 29.09
C CYS A 342 9.16 4.41 30.42
N ARG A 343 8.36 3.34 30.50
CA ARG A 343 8.25 2.55 31.72
C ARG A 343 9.53 1.74 31.89
N LYS A 344 10.29 2.03 32.95
CA LYS A 344 11.44 1.21 33.35
C LYS A 344 10.99 -0.25 33.49
N PRO A 345 11.80 -1.23 33.05
CA PRO A 345 11.44 -2.63 33.20
C PRO A 345 11.29 -2.95 34.69
N THR A 346 10.09 -3.36 35.09
CA THR A 346 9.85 -3.91 36.42
C THR A 346 10.67 -5.20 36.52
N LYS A 347 11.81 -5.14 37.21
CA LYS A 347 12.52 -6.34 37.63
C LYS A 347 11.57 -7.10 38.54
N VAL A 348 10.96 -8.17 38.04
CA VAL A 348 10.31 -9.17 38.88
C VAL A 348 11.43 -9.73 39.76
N ALA A 349 11.42 -9.35 41.03
CA ALA A 349 12.37 -9.84 42.01
C ALA A 349 12.09 -11.33 42.25
N THR A 350 12.96 -12.20 41.72
CA THR A 350 12.99 -13.60 42.11
C THR A 350 13.45 -13.65 43.57
N SER A 351 12.52 -13.92 44.48
CA SER A 351 12.81 -14.21 45.88
C SER A 351 13.75 -15.42 45.95
N SER A 352 15.03 -15.18 46.28
CA SER A 352 15.98 -16.22 46.66
C SER A 352 15.67 -16.69 48.07
N GLN A 353 15.09 -17.88 48.19
CA GLN A 353 15.14 -18.63 49.44
C GLN A 353 16.47 -19.40 49.43
N LYS A 354 17.37 -18.99 50.32
CA LYS A 354 18.60 -19.71 50.67
C LYS A 354 18.20 -21.04 51.28
N ASP A 355 18.75 -22.13 50.78
CA ASP A 355 19.19 -23.24 51.63
C ASP A 355 20.44 -23.88 51.03
N THR A 356 21.33 -24.27 51.93
CA THR A 356 22.76 -24.51 51.71
C THR A 356 23.03 -25.99 51.90
N SER A 357 23.57 -26.69 50.89
CA SER A 357 24.50 -27.82 51.09
C SER A 357 25.01 -28.41 49.76
N SER A 358 26.26 -28.06 49.45
CA SER A 358 27.37 -28.89 48.94
C SER A 358 27.18 -29.93 47.81
N THR A 359 27.95 -29.68 46.73
CA THR A 359 28.98 -30.54 46.09
C THR A 359 28.80 -30.88 44.61
N SER A 360 29.87 -30.55 43.86
CA SER A 360 30.39 -31.14 42.62
C SER A 360 29.94 -30.61 41.25
N MET A 361 30.98 -30.42 40.43
CA MET A 361 31.08 -29.85 39.09
C MET A 361 30.20 -30.51 38.03
N SER A 362 29.66 -29.69 37.10
CA SER A 362 29.49 -30.06 35.69
C SER A 362 28.99 -28.85 34.88
N SER A 363 29.80 -28.39 33.93
CA SER A 363 29.42 -27.40 32.91
C SER A 363 28.38 -27.98 31.94
N ARG A 364 27.22 -27.33 31.80
CA ARG A 364 26.41 -27.47 30.57
C ARG A 364 25.49 -26.27 30.32
N SER A 365 25.73 -25.60 29.21
CA SER A 365 24.92 -24.55 28.61
C SER A 365 23.46 -24.99 28.45
N LYS A 366 22.50 -24.23 28.99
CA LYS A 366 21.07 -24.45 28.80
C LYS A 366 20.61 -23.90 27.45
N VAL A 367 20.49 -24.80 26.48
CA VAL A 367 19.65 -24.66 25.29
C VAL A 367 18.19 -24.75 25.72
N THR A 368 17.38 -23.73 25.45
CA THR A 368 15.91 -23.79 25.65
C THR A 368 15.27 -24.18 24.31
N LEU A 369 15.04 -25.48 24.15
CA LEU A 369 14.19 -26.06 23.11
C LEU A 369 12.74 -26.05 23.61
N LEU A 370 11.88 -25.24 23.00
CA LEU A 370 10.42 -25.42 23.08
C LEU A 370 9.99 -26.26 21.87
N SER A 371 10.08 -27.59 22.03
CA SER A 371 9.40 -28.56 21.19
C SER A 371 8.12 -28.98 21.90
N THR A 372 6.99 -28.78 21.22
CA THR A 372 5.65 -29.20 21.65
C THR A 372 5.56 -30.72 21.55
N SER A 373 5.60 -31.42 22.69
CA SER A 373 5.26 -32.84 22.77
C SER A 373 3.81 -32.97 23.23
N GLY A 374 3.00 -33.64 22.41
CA GLY A 374 1.64 -34.06 22.77
C GLY A 374 1.70 -35.11 23.87
N GLN A 375 0.92 -34.90 24.93
CA GLN A 375 0.73 -35.91 25.97
C GLN A 375 -0.11 -37.06 25.41
N VAL A 376 0.52 -38.24 25.33
CA VAL A 376 -0.16 -39.53 25.28
C VAL A 376 -0.18 -40.07 26.71
N SER A 377 -1.37 -40.28 27.24
CA SER A 377 -1.61 -40.94 28.52
C SER A 377 -1.40 -42.44 28.37
N THR A 378 -0.41 -43.01 29.06
CA THR A 378 -0.21 -44.46 29.15
C THR A 378 -0.65 -44.96 30.53
N THR A 379 -1.72 -45.75 30.56
CA THR A 379 -2.06 -46.67 31.66
C THR A 379 -1.49 -48.06 31.34
N PRO A 380 -0.97 -48.82 32.32
CA PRO A 380 -0.27 -50.07 32.05
C PRO A 380 -1.20 -51.29 32.02
N GLY A 381 -0.89 -52.21 31.10
CA GLY A 381 -1.23 -53.63 31.18
C GLY A 381 -2.56 -54.04 30.55
N VAL A 382 -2.49 -54.76 29.41
CA VAL A 382 -2.95 -56.15 29.24
C VAL A 382 -2.74 -56.53 27.77
N SER A 383 -2.21 -57.73 27.60
CA SER A 383 -1.89 -58.49 26.39
C SER A 383 -3.10 -58.67 25.45
N TYR A 384 -2.87 -58.67 24.12
CA TYR A 384 -3.13 -59.77 23.17
C TYR A 384 -3.23 -59.29 21.70
N LEU A 385 -2.52 -60.03 20.82
CA LEU A 385 -2.84 -60.42 19.43
C LEU A 385 -2.99 -59.38 18.29
N LYS A 386 -1.90 -59.27 17.51
CA LYS A 386 -1.75 -59.53 16.06
C LYS A 386 -3.01 -59.47 15.16
N ALA A 387 -2.98 -58.58 14.16
CA ALA A 387 -3.47 -58.83 12.80
C ALA A 387 -2.91 -57.80 11.81
N ASP A 388 -2.17 -58.28 10.82
CA ASP A 388 -1.84 -57.60 9.56
C ASP A 388 -3.10 -57.49 8.69
N VAL A 389 -3.33 -56.34 8.04
CA VAL A 389 -4.05 -56.27 6.75
C VAL A 389 -3.52 -55.07 5.93
N VAL A 390 -2.81 -55.44 4.85
CA VAL A 390 -2.65 -54.83 3.51
C VAL A 390 -2.50 -53.32 3.37
#